data_AF-A0A6C0DSV3-F1
#
_entry.id   AF-A0A6C0DSV3-F1
#
_cell.length_a   1.000
_cell.length_b   1.000
_cell.length_c   1.000
_cell.angle_alpha   90.00
_cell.angle_beta   90.00
_cell.angle_gamma   90.00
#
_symmetry.space_group_name_H-M   'P 1'
#
loop_
_entity.id
_entity.type
_entity.pdbx_description
1 polymer ?
#
loop_
_entity_poly.entity_id
_entity_poly.type
_entity_poly.pdbx_seq_one_letter_code
_entity_poly.pdbx_strand_id
1 'polypeptide(L)'
;MSSVNRGGRPAGMIFYQDIRHDEKEYIVGTVFSNGEPVQFVIDKEDEDKIVGRSWHKCANHYISSAENVNGVRKELFLHNLVSNRLDFPGKGSKETVDHINRNGFDNRKENLRILSQSEQNMNQCARGRYITLPSDSGIDSSEIPRHIWYIKAHGAHGDRFAIEFKTEGFTWKTTSSKKVSLRDKLNQAKDMLNDLYIQFPHLNPFRQEKLDKEKELQRSFDEIIALSNQTS
;
A
#
# COMPACT_ATOMS: atom_id res chain seq x y z
N MET A 1 -11.24 23.34 -39.58
CA MET A 1 -12.00 22.66 -38.50
C MET A 1 -11.15 22.72 -37.25
N SER A 2 -11.45 23.66 -36.34
CA SER A 2 -10.68 23.86 -35.11
C SER A 2 -10.99 22.75 -34.11
N SER A 3 -9.96 22.03 -33.68
CA SER A 3 -10.07 21.04 -32.61
C SER A 3 -10.51 21.73 -31.31
N VAL A 4 -11.69 21.37 -30.82
CA VAL A 4 -12.18 21.79 -29.52
C VAL A 4 -11.26 21.22 -28.45
N ASN A 5 -10.46 22.08 -27.83
CA ASN A 5 -9.80 21.79 -26.56
C ASN A 5 -10.90 21.42 -25.56
N ARG A 6 -11.03 20.12 -25.22
CA ARG A 6 -11.90 19.68 -24.14
C ARG A 6 -11.31 20.22 -22.85
N GLY A 7 -11.90 21.32 -22.37
CA GLY A 7 -11.49 22.02 -21.16
C GLY A 7 -11.31 21.04 -20.01
N GLY A 8 -10.18 21.15 -19.32
CA GLY A 8 -10.00 20.48 -18.04
C GLY A 8 -11.11 20.90 -17.08
N ARG A 9 -11.43 20.04 -16.10
CA ARG A 9 -12.27 20.48 -14.97
C ARG A 9 -11.69 21.80 -14.43
N PRO A 10 -12.50 22.84 -14.25
CA PRO A 10 -12.03 24.06 -13.58
C PRO A 10 -11.41 23.68 -12.23
N ALA A 11 -10.38 24.41 -11.82
CA ALA A 11 -9.76 24.22 -10.51
C ALA A 11 -10.86 24.25 -9.45
N GLY A 12 -11.11 23.10 -8.80
CA GLY A 12 -12.05 23.05 -7.68
C GLY A 12 -11.53 23.97 -6.59
N MET A 13 -12.44 24.71 -5.96
CA MET A 13 -12.09 25.50 -4.78
C MET A 13 -11.58 24.54 -3.70
N ILE A 14 -10.43 24.86 -3.11
CA ILE A 14 -9.81 24.08 -2.06
C ILE A 14 -9.86 24.93 -0.80
N PHE A 15 -10.38 24.33 0.27
CA PHE A 15 -10.39 24.97 1.58
C PHE A 15 -9.27 24.38 2.41
N TYR A 16 -8.48 25.24 3.04
CA TYR A 16 -7.40 24.84 3.94
C TYR A 16 -7.74 25.32 5.35
N GLN A 17 -7.51 24.46 6.33
CA GLN A 17 -7.69 24.76 7.74
C GLN A 17 -6.45 24.37 8.53
N ASP A 18 -6.02 25.26 9.42
CA ASP A 18 -4.93 25.02 10.35
C ASP A 18 -5.45 24.26 11.55
N ILE A 19 -4.90 23.07 11.81
CA ILE A 19 -5.32 22.21 12.93
C ILE A 19 -4.12 21.88 13.79
N ARG A 20 -4.28 22.02 15.11
CA ARG A 20 -3.29 21.60 16.10
C ARG A 20 -3.74 20.31 16.78
N HIS A 21 -2.88 19.30 16.80
CA HIS A 21 -3.13 17.99 17.43
C HIS A 21 -1.80 17.40 17.93
N ASP A 22 -1.77 16.87 19.15
CA ASP A 22 -0.57 16.30 19.79
C ASP A 22 0.69 17.17 19.66
N GLU A 23 0.56 18.45 20.01
CA GLU A 23 1.63 19.47 19.96
C GLU A 23 2.19 19.80 18.57
N LYS A 24 1.67 19.18 17.51
CA LYS A 24 2.00 19.44 16.12
C LYS A 24 0.91 20.24 15.41
N GLU A 25 1.29 20.86 14.30
CA GLU A 25 0.38 21.64 13.44
C GLU A 25 0.27 20.99 12.07
N TYR A 26 -0.95 20.97 11.54
CA TYR A 26 -1.32 20.31 10.30
C TYR A 26 -2.18 21.23 9.44
N ILE A 27 -2.17 20.97 8.13
CA ILE A 27 -3.18 21.50 7.21
C ILE A 27 -4.17 20.40 6.88
N VAL A 28 -5.45 20.70 7.07
CA VAL A 28 -6.55 19.92 6.50
C VAL A 28 -7.02 20.61 5.22
N GLY A 29 -6.84 19.94 4.09
CA GLY A 29 -7.30 20.39 2.78
C GLY A 29 -8.59 19.69 2.37
N THR A 30 -9.60 20.43 1.94
CA THR A 30 -10.87 19.88 1.45
C THR A 30 -11.00 20.11 -0.06
N VAL A 31 -11.13 19.02 -0.82
CA VAL A 31 -11.45 19.03 -2.25
C VAL A 31 -12.81 18.39 -2.50
N PHE A 32 -13.48 18.72 -3.60
CA PHE A 32 -14.76 18.13 -3.94
C PHE A 32 -14.62 17.12 -5.07
N SER A 33 -15.16 15.92 -4.87
CA SER A 33 -15.18 14.86 -5.86
C SER A 33 -16.61 14.35 -6.04
N ASN A 34 -17.20 14.64 -7.21
CA ASN A 34 -18.59 14.29 -7.53
C ASN A 34 -19.61 14.86 -6.51
N GLY A 35 -19.36 16.08 -6.02
CA GLY A 35 -20.23 16.76 -5.03
C GLY A 35 -19.90 16.42 -3.58
N GLU A 36 -19.15 15.36 -3.33
CA GLU A 36 -18.77 14.96 -1.96
C GLU A 36 -17.44 15.61 -1.55
N PRO A 37 -17.34 16.16 -0.32
CA PRO A 37 -16.09 16.66 0.22
C PRO A 37 -15.14 15.48 0.51
N VAL A 38 -13.88 15.67 0.20
CA VAL A 38 -12.79 14.74 0.47
C VAL A 38 -11.69 15.53 1.17
N GLN A 39 -11.42 15.18 2.41
CA GLN A 39 -10.39 15.81 3.22
C GLN A 39 -9.07 15.02 3.14
N PHE A 40 -7.96 15.74 3.15
CA PHE A 40 -6.61 15.20 3.27
C PHE A 40 -5.80 16.00 4.28
N VAL A 41 -4.76 15.40 4.83
CA VAL A 41 -3.92 15.98 5.89
C VAL A 41 -2.47 16.02 5.44
N ILE A 42 -1.77 17.12 5.71
CA ILE A 42 -0.31 17.26 5.59
C ILE A 42 0.26 17.95 6.84
N ASP A 43 1.59 17.87 7.03
CA ASP A 43 2.28 18.69 8.03
C ASP A 43 2.22 20.18 7.65
N LYS A 44 2.03 21.07 8.62
CA LYS A 44 1.92 22.53 8.38
C LYS A 44 3.14 23.12 7.69
N GLU A 45 4.33 22.57 7.95
CA GLU A 45 5.58 23.00 7.31
C GLU A 45 5.62 22.81 5.78
N ASP A 46 4.72 22.01 5.20
CA ASP A 46 4.62 21.79 3.75
C ASP A 46 3.45 22.57 3.10
N GLU A 47 2.82 23.50 3.82
CA GLU A 47 1.71 24.32 3.31
C GLU A 47 2.09 25.08 2.02
N ASP A 48 3.27 25.67 2.01
CA ASP A 48 3.80 26.46 0.88
C ASP A 48 3.92 25.63 -0.41
N LYS A 49 4.11 24.31 -0.30
CA LYS A 49 4.18 23.41 -1.45
C LYS A 49 2.82 23.23 -2.13
N ILE A 50 1.72 23.27 -1.37
CA ILE A 50 0.39 22.90 -1.85
C ILE A 50 -0.46 24.10 -2.26
N VAL A 51 -0.20 25.27 -1.68
CA VAL A 51 -0.93 26.51 -1.98
C VAL A 51 -0.65 26.95 -3.42
N GLY A 52 -1.69 27.45 -4.09
CA GLY A 52 -1.60 27.90 -5.49
C GLY A 52 -1.65 26.78 -6.53
N ARG A 53 -1.81 25.52 -6.12
CA ARG A 53 -2.01 24.36 -7.01
C ARG A 53 -3.45 23.86 -6.93
N SER A 54 -3.95 23.36 -8.06
CA SER A 54 -5.24 22.67 -8.10
C SER A 54 -5.07 21.20 -7.72
N TRP A 55 -5.79 20.74 -6.71
CA TRP A 55 -5.77 19.37 -6.24
C TRP A 55 -7.11 18.67 -6.50
N HIS A 56 -7.06 17.36 -6.71
CA HIS A 56 -8.25 16.54 -6.92
C HIS A 56 -8.01 15.11 -6.43
N LYS A 57 -9.10 14.43 -6.07
CA LYS A 57 -9.10 13.00 -5.76
C LYS A 57 -8.95 12.17 -7.05
N CYS A 58 -7.98 11.27 -7.06
CA CYS A 58 -7.81 10.24 -8.08
C CYS A 58 -8.70 9.03 -7.79
N ALA A 59 -8.95 8.21 -8.83
CA ALA A 59 -9.69 6.94 -8.69
C ALA A 59 -9.03 5.96 -7.69
N ASN A 60 -7.71 6.03 -7.54
CA ASN A 60 -6.92 5.15 -6.65
C ASN A 60 -6.83 5.65 -5.21
N HIS A 61 -7.72 6.54 -4.75
CA HIS A 61 -7.72 7.09 -3.37
C HIS A 61 -6.46 7.90 -3.01
N TYR A 62 -5.93 8.66 -3.97
CA TYR A 62 -4.86 9.62 -3.75
C TYR A 62 -5.32 11.03 -4.09
N ILE A 63 -4.60 12.03 -3.58
CA ILE A 63 -4.71 13.42 -4.02
C ILE A 63 -3.62 13.69 -5.05
N SER A 64 -3.99 14.29 -6.19
CA SER A 64 -3.03 14.68 -7.22
C SER A 64 -3.34 16.04 -7.83
N SER A 65 -2.34 16.57 -8.53
CA SER A 65 -2.43 17.75 -9.37
C SER A 65 -1.95 17.40 -10.78
N ALA A 66 -2.46 18.11 -11.78
CA ALA A 66 -1.93 18.00 -13.13
C ALA A 66 -0.76 18.97 -13.29
N GLU A 67 0.40 18.48 -13.73
CA GLU A 67 1.60 19.27 -13.95
C GLU A 67 2.08 19.14 -15.38
N ASN A 68 2.47 20.25 -16.02
CA ASN A 68 3.07 20.22 -17.36
C ASN A 68 4.59 20.13 -17.23
N VAL A 69 5.16 19.00 -17.66
CA VAL A 69 6.60 18.76 -17.68
C VAL A 69 7.04 18.60 -19.13
N ASN A 70 7.83 19.54 -19.65
CA ASN A 70 8.30 19.55 -21.05
C ASN A 70 7.16 19.44 -22.09
N GLY A 71 6.05 20.15 -21.86
CA GLY A 71 4.88 20.12 -22.74
C GLY A 71 4.00 18.88 -22.62
N VAL A 72 4.35 17.94 -21.74
CA VAL A 72 3.56 16.74 -21.46
C VAL A 72 2.87 16.90 -20.11
N ARG A 73 1.55 16.73 -20.10
CA ARG A 73 0.76 16.69 -18.87
C ARG A 73 1.05 15.40 -18.12
N LYS A 74 1.57 15.52 -16.89
CA LYS A 74 1.83 14.45 -15.94
C LYS A 74 0.96 14.62 -14.70
N GLU A 75 0.80 13.52 -13.97
CA GLU A 75 0.11 13.50 -12.69
C GLU A 75 1.14 13.62 -11.56
N LEU A 76 1.01 14.66 -10.74
CA LEU A 76 1.82 14.91 -9.55
C LEU A 76 1.01 14.50 -8.32
N PHE A 77 1.43 13.44 -7.64
CA PHE A 77 0.79 13.02 -6.40
C PHE A 77 1.23 13.88 -5.21
N LEU A 78 0.31 14.16 -4.29
CA LEU A 78 0.57 14.98 -3.11
C LEU A 78 1.67 14.39 -2.23
N HIS A 79 1.59 13.08 -1.92
CA HIS A 79 2.60 12.38 -1.13
C HIS A 79 4.02 12.48 -1.72
N ASN A 80 4.14 12.53 -3.05
CA ASN A 80 5.44 12.71 -3.73
C ASN A 80 5.96 14.13 -3.54
N LEU A 81 5.08 15.13 -3.63
CA LEU A 81 5.44 16.53 -3.45
C LEU A 81 5.92 16.82 -2.03
N VAL A 82 5.16 16.41 -1.01
CA VAL A 82 5.54 16.63 0.40
C VAL A 82 6.82 15.87 0.77
N SER A 83 7.05 14.70 0.17
CA SER A 83 8.27 13.90 0.34
C SER A 83 9.47 14.40 -0.49
N ASN A 84 9.33 15.47 -1.28
CA ASN A 84 10.33 15.95 -2.24
C ASN A 84 10.81 14.85 -3.22
N ARG A 85 9.93 13.91 -3.59
CA ARG A 85 10.18 12.83 -4.56
C ARG A 85 9.48 13.14 -5.87
N LEU A 86 9.97 14.19 -6.52
CA LEU A 86 9.45 14.70 -7.79
C LEU A 86 10.07 14.04 -9.01
N ASP A 87 11.05 13.17 -8.81
CA ASP A 87 11.58 12.35 -9.89
C ASP A 87 10.42 11.48 -10.38
N PHE A 88 10.00 11.69 -11.63
CA PHE A 88 8.91 10.98 -12.27
C PHE A 88 9.47 9.83 -13.13
N PRO A 89 10.08 8.75 -12.57
CA PRO A 89 10.60 7.67 -13.40
C PRO A 89 9.49 6.88 -14.11
N GLY A 90 8.22 7.17 -13.80
CA GLY A 90 7.07 6.53 -14.43
C GLY A 90 6.94 5.06 -14.03
N LYS A 91 6.28 4.27 -14.88
CA LYS A 91 6.16 2.82 -14.68
C LYS A 91 7.56 2.18 -14.67
N GLY A 92 7.85 1.42 -13.62
CA GLY A 92 9.14 0.75 -13.45
C GLY A 92 10.09 1.46 -12.48
N SER A 93 9.61 2.45 -11.72
CA SER A 93 10.37 2.96 -10.57
C SER A 93 10.79 1.83 -9.65
N LYS A 94 12.05 1.85 -9.23
CA LYS A 94 12.56 0.88 -8.25
C LYS A 94 12.00 1.14 -6.86
N GLU A 95 11.75 2.42 -6.57
CA GLU A 95 11.27 2.90 -5.27
C GLU A 95 10.09 3.85 -5.46
N THR A 96 9.15 3.80 -4.53
CA THR A 96 7.94 4.63 -4.51
C THR A 96 7.64 5.06 -3.09
N VAL A 97 6.97 6.19 -2.96
CA VAL A 97 6.45 6.65 -1.66
C VAL A 97 5.19 5.85 -1.34
N ASP A 98 5.17 5.25 -0.16
CA ASP A 98 4.13 4.36 0.36
C ASP A 98 3.54 4.93 1.65
N HIS A 99 2.26 4.65 1.90
CA HIS A 99 1.56 5.09 3.11
C HIS A 99 1.53 3.94 4.12
N ILE A 100 2.03 4.17 5.33
CA ILE A 100 2.10 3.15 6.38
C ILE A 100 0.69 2.68 6.75
N ASN A 101 -0.26 3.61 6.91
CA ASN A 101 -1.67 3.30 7.20
C ASN A 101 -2.53 2.99 5.97
N ARG A 102 -1.95 2.98 4.77
CA ARG A 102 -2.63 2.74 3.49
C ARG A 102 -3.75 3.73 3.15
N ASN A 103 -3.82 4.86 3.85
CA ASN A 103 -4.75 5.94 3.58
C ASN A 103 -4.07 7.00 2.71
N GLY A 104 -4.40 7.06 1.42
CA GLY A 104 -3.79 8.02 0.48
C GLY A 104 -4.22 9.48 0.67
N PHE A 105 -5.07 9.77 1.67
CA PHE A 105 -5.41 11.12 2.11
C PHE A 105 -4.56 11.58 3.31
N ASP A 106 -3.84 10.68 3.96
CA ASP A 106 -2.92 11.01 5.05
C ASP A 106 -1.49 11.20 4.51
N ASN A 107 -1.18 12.44 4.13
CA ASN A 107 0.07 12.81 3.48
C ASN A 107 1.08 13.42 4.48
N ARG A 108 0.90 13.18 5.79
CA ARG A 108 1.88 13.56 6.82
C ARG A 108 3.16 12.73 6.67
N LYS A 109 4.32 13.34 6.86
CA LYS A 109 5.63 12.70 6.71
C LYS A 109 5.80 11.46 7.57
N GLU A 110 5.23 11.45 8.79
CA GLU A 110 5.26 10.30 9.69
C GLU A 110 4.50 9.07 9.16
N ASN A 111 3.57 9.28 8.22
CA ASN A 111 2.83 8.22 7.56
C ASN A 111 3.46 7.79 6.21
N LEU A 112 4.47 8.51 5.72
CA LEU A 112 5.10 8.25 4.44
C LEU A 112 6.44 7.52 4.62
N ARG A 113 6.72 6.58 3.71
CA ARG A 113 8.00 5.88 3.64
C ARG A 113 8.37 5.57 2.20
N ILE A 114 9.65 5.32 1.96
CA ILE A 114 10.12 4.89 0.65
C ILE A 114 10.27 3.38 0.68
N LEU A 115 9.66 2.70 -0.27
CA LEU A 115 9.74 1.25 -0.40
C LEU A 115 10.08 0.86 -1.84
N SER A 116 10.76 -0.26 -1.98
CA SER A 116 10.87 -0.93 -3.26
C SER A 116 9.55 -1.55 -3.70
N GLN A 117 9.41 -1.80 -5.00
CA GLN A 117 8.23 -2.49 -5.56
C GLN A 117 7.99 -3.85 -4.90
N SER A 118 9.06 -4.56 -4.52
CA SER A 118 9.00 -5.85 -3.83
C SER A 118 8.42 -5.70 -2.43
N GLU A 119 8.88 -4.72 -1.66
CA GLU A 119 8.40 -4.45 -0.30
C GLU A 119 6.94 -3.99 -0.30
N GLN A 120 6.55 -3.12 -1.23
CA GLN A 120 5.14 -2.73 -1.39
C GLN A 120 4.26 -3.95 -1.69
N ASN A 121 4.71 -4.83 -2.60
CA ASN A 121 3.98 -6.04 -2.90
C ASN A 121 3.83 -6.91 -1.64
N MET A 122 4.90 -7.08 -0.84
CA MET A 122 4.87 -7.78 0.46
C MET A 122 3.86 -7.18 1.46
N ASN A 123 3.62 -5.87 1.38
CA ASN A 123 2.70 -5.17 2.28
C ASN A 123 1.23 -5.19 1.84
N GLN A 124 0.93 -5.57 0.60
CA GLN A 124 -0.46 -5.70 0.13
C GLN A 124 -1.18 -6.89 0.76
N CYS A 125 -2.51 -6.77 0.92
CA CYS A 125 -3.35 -7.87 1.39
C CYS A 125 -3.24 -9.09 0.47
N ALA A 126 -3.43 -10.28 1.06
CA ALA A 126 -3.45 -11.53 0.31
C ALA A 126 -4.56 -11.48 -0.74
N ARG A 127 -4.17 -11.46 -2.02
CA ARG A 127 -5.12 -11.65 -3.13
C ARG A 127 -5.50 -13.12 -3.19
N GLY A 128 -6.76 -13.41 -3.49
CA GLY A 128 -7.22 -14.78 -3.73
C GLY A 128 -6.33 -15.46 -4.77
N ARG A 129 -5.84 -16.66 -4.45
CA ARG A 129 -4.99 -17.42 -5.35
C ARG A 129 -5.82 -18.41 -6.12
N TYR A 130 -5.64 -18.42 -7.43
CA TYR A 130 -6.13 -19.52 -8.24
C TYR A 130 -5.13 -20.67 -8.17
N ILE A 131 -5.34 -21.60 -7.23
CA ILE A 131 -4.54 -22.82 -7.08
C ILE A 131 -5.47 -24.01 -7.29
N THR A 132 -5.10 -24.91 -8.21
CA THR A 132 -5.77 -26.19 -8.37
C THR A 132 -5.11 -27.22 -7.46
N LEU A 133 -5.74 -27.50 -6.31
CA LEU A 133 -5.32 -28.56 -5.39
C LEU A 133 -5.98 -29.90 -5.77
N PRO A 134 -5.39 -31.05 -5.39
CA PRO A 134 -6.04 -32.34 -5.52
C PRO A 134 -7.37 -32.35 -4.75
N SER A 135 -8.45 -32.85 -5.37
CA SER A 135 -9.80 -32.82 -4.78
C SER A 135 -9.91 -33.61 -3.47
N ASP A 136 -9.05 -34.60 -3.30
CA ASP A 136 -8.95 -35.46 -2.12
C ASP A 136 -8.07 -34.88 -1.01
N SER A 137 -7.44 -33.71 -1.21
CA SER A 137 -6.51 -33.16 -0.22
C SER A 137 -7.18 -32.63 1.05
N GLY A 138 -8.47 -32.27 0.98
CA GLY A 138 -9.19 -31.64 2.09
C GLY A 138 -8.54 -30.34 2.58
N ILE A 139 -7.94 -29.58 1.66
CA ILE A 139 -7.27 -28.31 1.92
C ILE A 139 -8.00 -27.24 1.11
N ASP A 140 -8.50 -26.22 1.79
CA ASP A 140 -8.99 -25.03 1.11
C ASP A 140 -7.82 -24.10 0.74
N SER A 141 -7.92 -23.44 -0.41
CA SER A 141 -6.88 -22.52 -0.89
C SER A 141 -6.60 -21.36 0.07
N SER A 142 -7.59 -20.95 0.88
CA SER A 142 -7.45 -19.93 1.92
C SER A 142 -6.60 -20.39 3.11
N GLU A 143 -6.45 -21.70 3.31
CA GLU A 143 -5.60 -22.24 4.37
C GLU A 143 -4.10 -22.11 4.07
N ILE A 144 -3.72 -21.77 2.83
CA ILE A 144 -2.34 -21.67 2.38
C ILE A 144 -1.82 -20.24 2.61
N PRO A 145 -0.89 -20.02 3.56
CA PRO A 145 -0.35 -18.70 3.86
C PRO A 145 0.36 -18.03 2.68
N ARG A 146 0.59 -16.72 2.80
CA ARG A 146 1.17 -15.91 1.73
C ARG A 146 2.51 -16.42 1.21
N HIS A 147 3.41 -16.87 2.07
CA HIS A 147 4.74 -17.28 1.60
C HIS A 147 4.84 -18.76 1.24
N ILE A 148 3.72 -19.49 1.30
CA ILE A 148 3.66 -20.90 0.93
C ILE A 148 3.02 -21.02 -0.45
N TRP A 149 3.66 -21.76 -1.34
CA TRP A 149 3.15 -22.09 -2.66
C TRP A 149 3.10 -23.60 -2.88
N TYR A 150 2.09 -24.04 -3.62
CA TYR A 150 1.85 -25.45 -3.95
C TYR A 150 2.61 -25.86 -5.21
N ILE A 151 3.21 -27.05 -5.17
CA ILE A 151 3.88 -27.69 -6.29
C ILE A 151 3.16 -29.00 -6.60
N LYS A 152 2.53 -29.05 -7.77
CA LYS A 152 1.87 -30.26 -8.27
C LYS A 152 2.88 -31.39 -8.46
N ALA A 153 2.47 -32.62 -8.17
CA ALA A 153 3.24 -33.82 -8.45
C ALA A 153 3.72 -33.86 -9.91
N HIS A 154 4.95 -34.34 -10.12
CA HIS A 154 5.54 -34.53 -11.45
C HIS A 154 6.52 -35.71 -11.43
N GLY A 155 6.24 -36.72 -12.26
CA GLY A 155 7.04 -37.95 -12.34
C GLY A 155 7.13 -38.70 -11.01
N ALA A 156 8.36 -38.93 -10.55
CA ALA A 156 8.62 -39.60 -9.28
C ALA A 156 8.25 -38.75 -8.04
N HIS A 157 8.17 -37.43 -8.19
CA HIS A 157 7.89 -36.51 -7.08
C HIS A 157 6.38 -36.33 -6.87
N GLY A 158 5.92 -36.55 -5.65
CA GLY A 158 4.57 -36.22 -5.21
C GLY A 158 4.37 -34.73 -4.95
N ASP A 159 3.11 -34.37 -4.67
CA ASP A 159 2.68 -33.03 -4.30
C ASP A 159 3.41 -32.51 -3.07
N ARG A 160 3.74 -31.22 -3.06
CA ARG A 160 4.54 -30.59 -2.00
C ARG A 160 4.29 -29.09 -1.93
N PHE A 161 4.77 -28.49 -0.84
CA PHE A 161 4.77 -27.04 -0.65
C PHE A 161 6.19 -26.50 -0.63
N ALA A 162 6.31 -25.21 -0.86
CA ALA A 162 7.56 -24.51 -0.81
C ALA A 162 7.40 -23.10 -0.26
N ILE A 163 8.48 -22.58 0.31
CA ILE A 163 8.61 -21.24 0.85
C ILE A 163 9.79 -20.59 0.13
N GLU A 164 9.59 -19.35 -0.32
CA GLU A 164 10.63 -18.55 -0.97
C GLU A 164 10.62 -17.14 -0.41
N PHE A 165 11.73 -16.73 0.20
CA PHE A 165 11.99 -15.34 0.61
C PHE A 165 13.06 -14.77 -0.31
N LYS A 166 12.62 -14.14 -1.40
CA LYS A 166 13.50 -13.64 -2.46
C LYS A 166 14.51 -12.60 -1.95
N THR A 167 14.10 -11.73 -1.03
CA THR A 167 14.97 -10.70 -0.44
C THR A 167 16.10 -11.32 0.38
N GLU A 168 15.87 -12.50 0.95
CA GLU A 168 16.86 -13.22 1.77
C GLU A 168 17.60 -14.31 0.97
N GLY A 169 17.31 -14.45 -0.32
CA GLY A 169 17.84 -15.55 -1.14
C GLY A 169 17.48 -16.95 -0.60
N PHE A 170 16.39 -17.07 0.16
CA PHE A 170 16.04 -18.31 0.84
C PHE A 170 14.97 -19.10 0.07
N THR A 171 15.16 -20.40 -0.04
CA THR A 171 14.17 -21.33 -0.59
C THR A 171 14.17 -22.62 0.21
N TRP A 172 12.97 -23.07 0.59
CA TRP A 172 12.77 -24.35 1.28
C TRP A 172 11.55 -25.08 0.71
N LYS A 173 11.57 -26.42 0.74
CA LYS A 173 10.49 -27.26 0.20
C LYS A 173 10.19 -28.41 1.16
N THR A 174 8.92 -28.76 1.28
CA THR A 174 8.51 -29.97 1.99
C THR A 174 8.94 -31.22 1.20
N THR A 175 8.91 -32.38 1.87
CA THR A 175 9.20 -33.67 1.21
C THR A 175 8.33 -33.91 -0.02
N SER A 176 8.92 -34.53 -1.05
CA SER A 176 8.21 -34.97 -2.26
C SER A 176 7.68 -36.40 -2.16
N SER A 177 7.85 -37.05 -0.99
CA SER A 177 7.37 -38.42 -0.78
C SER A 177 5.85 -38.50 -0.93
N LYS A 178 5.38 -39.49 -1.70
CA LYS A 178 3.95 -39.80 -1.84
C LYS A 178 3.35 -40.48 -0.60
N LYS A 179 4.20 -40.87 0.37
CA LYS A 179 3.78 -41.51 1.63
C LYS A 179 3.30 -40.50 2.68
N VAL A 180 3.61 -39.21 2.51
CA VAL A 180 3.21 -38.15 3.43
C VAL A 180 2.04 -37.40 2.82
N SER A 181 0.97 -37.23 3.60
CA SER A 181 -0.25 -36.57 3.14
C SER A 181 0.00 -35.11 2.75
N LEU A 182 -0.82 -34.56 1.85
CA LEU A 182 -0.68 -33.15 1.48
C LEU A 182 -1.00 -32.23 2.66
N ARG A 183 -1.95 -32.60 3.53
CA ARG A 183 -2.29 -31.87 4.76
C ARG A 183 -1.09 -31.80 5.72
N ASP A 184 -0.38 -32.90 5.94
CA ASP A 184 0.80 -32.91 6.82
C ASP A 184 1.93 -32.06 6.25
N LYS A 185 2.13 -32.09 4.92
CA LYS A 185 3.10 -31.20 4.26
C LYS A 185 2.72 -29.74 4.43
N LEU A 186 1.44 -29.39 4.35
CA LEU A 186 1.00 -28.01 4.59
C LEU A 186 1.29 -27.58 6.03
N ASN A 187 1.03 -28.44 7.01
CA ASN A 187 1.34 -28.16 8.42
C ASN A 187 2.85 -27.95 8.63
N GLN A 188 3.70 -28.84 8.08
CA GLN A 188 5.17 -28.66 8.11
C GLN A 188 5.62 -27.34 7.48
N ALA A 189 4.99 -26.93 6.38
CA ALA A 189 5.29 -25.66 5.75
C ALA A 189 4.86 -24.47 6.63
N LYS A 190 3.72 -24.56 7.32
CA LYS A 190 3.26 -23.52 8.27
C LYS A 190 4.22 -23.38 9.45
N ASP A 191 4.67 -24.50 10.02
CA ASP A 191 5.63 -24.50 11.13
C ASP A 191 6.95 -23.86 10.72
N MET A 192 7.52 -24.31 9.59
CA MET A 192 8.73 -23.69 9.02
C MET A 192 8.54 -22.21 8.73
N LEU A 193 7.37 -21.79 8.23
CA LEU A 193 7.08 -20.38 7.98
C LEU A 193 7.09 -19.55 9.26
N ASN A 194 6.59 -20.10 10.37
CA ASN A 194 6.62 -19.42 11.67
C ASN A 194 8.05 -19.22 12.17
N ASP A 195 8.90 -20.24 12.06
CA ASP A 195 10.33 -20.14 12.42
C ASP A 195 11.04 -19.07 11.56
N LEU A 196 10.73 -19.05 10.26
CA LEU A 196 11.25 -18.06 9.34
C LEU A 196 10.77 -16.65 9.65
N TYR A 197 9.57 -16.46 10.18
CA TYR A 197 9.11 -15.14 10.65
C TYR A 197 9.76 -14.71 11.95
N ILE A 198 10.24 -15.63 12.79
CA ILE A 198 11.07 -15.30 13.94
C ILE A 198 12.46 -14.88 13.47
N GLN A 199 13.04 -15.59 12.50
CA GLN A 199 14.35 -15.28 11.93
C GLN A 199 14.35 -14.00 11.09
N PHE A 200 13.28 -13.75 10.33
CA PHE A 200 13.12 -12.60 9.44
C PHE A 200 11.82 -11.83 9.76
N PRO A 201 11.74 -11.12 10.90
CA PRO A 201 10.51 -10.46 11.35
C PRO A 201 9.96 -9.41 10.39
N HIS A 202 10.81 -8.78 9.57
CA HIS A 202 10.39 -7.82 8.54
C HIS A 202 9.55 -8.43 7.43
N LEU A 203 9.61 -9.76 7.25
CA LEU A 203 8.81 -10.49 6.26
C LEU A 203 7.49 -10.99 6.83
N ASN A 204 7.27 -10.89 8.14
CA ASN A 204 6.00 -11.29 8.74
C ASN A 204 4.92 -10.23 8.46
N PRO A 205 3.89 -10.54 7.65
CA PRO A 205 2.82 -9.58 7.35
C PRO A 205 1.97 -9.25 8.58
N PHE A 206 2.03 -10.08 9.63
CA PHE A 206 1.30 -9.93 10.89
C PHE A 206 2.19 -9.42 12.03
N ARG A 207 3.31 -8.76 11.72
CA ARG A 207 4.15 -8.12 12.74
C ARG A 207 3.32 -7.09 13.50
N GLN A 208 3.11 -7.34 14.78
CA GLN A 208 2.19 -6.55 15.63
C GLN A 208 2.54 -5.06 15.63
N GLU A 209 3.82 -4.71 15.77
CA GLU A 209 4.32 -3.33 15.72
C GLU A 209 3.88 -2.57 14.45
N LYS A 210 3.92 -3.24 13.28
CA LYS A 210 3.49 -2.64 12.01
C LYS A 210 1.98 -2.39 12.01
N LEU A 211 1.20 -3.35 12.51
CA LEU A 211 -0.26 -3.24 12.60
C LEU A 211 -0.67 -2.15 13.60
N ASP A 212 0.04 -2.05 14.72
CA ASP A 212 -0.19 -1.03 15.73
C ASP A 212 0.14 0.34 15.18
N LYS A 213 1.23 0.49 14.43
CA LYS A 213 1.58 1.76 13.81
C LYS A 213 0.57 2.21 12.75
N GLU A 214 0.11 1.29 11.90
CA GLU A 214 -0.97 1.53 10.92
C GLU A 214 -2.25 2.03 11.63
N LYS A 215 -2.65 1.40 12.73
CA LYS A 215 -3.82 1.81 13.53
C LYS A 215 -3.63 3.14 14.25
N GLU A 216 -2.45 3.38 14.83
CA GLU A 216 -2.12 4.62 15.53
C GLU A 216 -2.19 5.82 14.57
N LEU A 217 -1.58 5.69 13.39
CA LEU A 217 -1.60 6.73 12.36
C LEU A 217 -3.02 6.99 11.84
N GLN A 218 -3.79 5.94 11.59
CA GLN A 218 -5.20 6.08 11.18
C GLN A 218 -6.04 6.79 12.25
N ARG A 219 -5.89 6.39 13.52
CA ARG A 219 -6.61 7.05 14.63
C ARG A 219 -6.27 8.54 14.71
N SER A 220 -4.98 8.87 14.65
CA SER A 220 -4.54 10.27 14.67
C SER A 220 -5.07 11.06 13.47
N PHE A 221 -5.12 10.46 12.27
CA PHE A 221 -5.74 11.08 11.10
C PHE A 221 -7.23 11.38 11.34
N ASP A 222 -7.98 10.40 11.85
CA ASP A 222 -9.42 10.55 12.10
C ASP A 222 -9.71 11.63 13.15
N GLU A 223 -8.87 11.73 14.19
CA GLU A 223 -8.94 12.78 15.21
C GLU A 223 -8.70 14.18 14.62
N ILE A 224 -7.68 14.34 13.76
CA ILE A 224 -7.39 15.61 13.06
C ILE A 224 -8.57 16.03 12.18
N ILE A 225 -9.14 15.09 11.43
CA ILE A 225 -10.33 15.35 10.59
C ILE A 225 -11.53 15.76 11.46
N ALA A 226 -11.75 15.08 12.58
CA ALA A 226 -12.83 15.42 13.50
C ALA A 226 -12.68 16.84 14.07
N LEU A 227 -11.47 17.28 14.42
CA LEU A 227 -11.18 18.64 14.89
C LEU A 227 -11.47 19.70 13.83
N SER A 228 -11.11 19.44 12.56
CA SER A 228 -11.43 20.34 11.44
C SER A 228 -12.94 20.49 11.26
N ASN A 229 -13.69 19.40 11.35
CA ASN A 229 -15.15 19.44 11.19
C ASN A 229 -15.87 20.15 12.35
N GLN A 230 -15.27 20.22 13.54
CA GLN A 230 -15.80 20.99 14.67
C GLN A 230 -15.54 22.50 14.55
N THR A 231 -14.55 22.88 13.76
CA THR A 231 -14.10 24.28 13.59
C THR A 231 -14.72 24.93 12.33
N SER A 232 -15.45 24.15 11.53
CA SER A 232 -16.07 24.57 10.25
C SER A 232 -17.47 25.15 10.39
#